data_AF-A0A7S2Z6H9-F1
#
_entry.id   AF-A0A7S2Z6H9-F1
#
_cell.length_a   1.000
_cell.length_b   1.000
_cell.length_c   1.000
_cell.angle_alpha   90.00
_cell.angle_beta   90.00
_cell.angle_gamma   90.00
#
_symmetry.space_group_name_H-M   'P 1'
#
loop_
_entity.id
_entity.type
_entity.pdbx_description
1 polymer ?
#
loop_
_entity_poly.entity_id
_entity_poly.type
_entity_poly.pdbx_seq_one_letter_code
_entity_poly.pdbx_strand_id
1 'polypeptide(L)'
;GAMAFEDAPGTWRQFAEGSRNYYQNTENQESRWAVPPSCGWKRHERKQAGFGEGVPGEQQRQGEGEGKLFVYTNRVTGQVSWKIPPALSWKFVMHRDQHRAMWYNYATKRLQFDVPGELPNDLVDELMDDANSFWFNEHTGEMRWDKPSSLAWKRVRGDRGGAFWFNEVTGKTQWEEPVDLGWKEDFSHAKNEKYFWNRFTGEASFGKPEAVAWTLKKEL
;
A
#
# COMPACT_ATOMS: atom_id res chain seq x y z
N GLY A 1 10.39 3.59 -16.82
CA GLY A 1 9.78 4.60 -17.70
C GLY A 1 8.68 5.32 -16.93
N ALA A 2 8.33 6.54 -17.33
CA ALA A 2 7.13 7.19 -16.82
C ALA A 2 5.92 6.27 -17.06
N MET A 3 5.02 6.14 -16.09
CA MET A 3 3.75 5.44 -16.33
C MET A 3 3.00 6.23 -17.38
N ALA A 4 2.71 5.57 -18.50
CA ALA A 4 2.07 6.22 -19.64
C ALA A 4 0.57 6.15 -19.37
N PHE A 5 0.01 7.27 -18.93
CA PHE A 5 -1.42 7.44 -18.89
C PHE A 5 -1.82 8.37 -20.04
N GLU A 6 -2.87 7.99 -20.78
CA GLU A 6 -3.50 8.89 -21.75
C GLU A 6 -4.18 10.07 -21.03
N ASP A 7 -4.79 9.79 -19.87
CA ASP A 7 -5.47 10.77 -19.02
C ASP A 7 -5.02 10.66 -17.55
N ALA A 8 -5.23 11.71 -16.77
CA ALA A 8 -4.94 11.68 -15.34
C ALA A 8 -5.78 10.58 -14.63
N PRO A 9 -5.19 9.81 -13.69
CA PRO A 9 -5.97 8.89 -12.88
C PRO A 9 -7.14 9.55 -12.15
N GLY A 10 -8.31 8.93 -12.17
CA GLY A 10 -9.56 9.46 -11.63
C GLY A 10 -10.35 10.36 -12.57
N THR A 11 -10.10 10.24 -13.87
CA THR A 11 -10.96 10.83 -14.90
C THR A 11 -11.95 9.82 -15.48
N TRP A 12 -11.71 8.51 -15.34
CA TRP A 12 -12.53 7.50 -15.99
C TRP A 12 -13.54 6.87 -15.03
N ARG A 13 -14.78 6.73 -15.49
CA ARG A 13 -15.84 5.95 -14.83
C ARG A 13 -16.19 4.75 -15.68
N GLN A 14 -16.50 3.64 -15.03
CA GLN A 14 -16.94 2.41 -15.68
C GLN A 14 -18.46 2.28 -15.54
N PHE A 15 -19.12 1.97 -16.65
CA PHE A 15 -20.56 1.74 -16.71
C PHE A 15 -20.83 0.38 -17.35
N ALA A 16 -21.96 -0.22 -17.00
CA ALA A 16 -22.44 -1.46 -17.62
C ALA A 16 -23.61 -1.16 -18.57
N GLU A 17 -23.53 -1.70 -19.78
CA GLU A 17 -24.61 -1.70 -20.77
C GLU A 17 -24.82 -3.15 -21.26
N GLY A 18 -25.84 -3.81 -20.70
CA GLY A 18 -26.05 -5.25 -20.91
C GLY A 18 -24.92 -6.08 -20.31
N SER A 19 -24.24 -6.88 -21.15
CA SER A 19 -23.10 -7.73 -20.74
C SER A 19 -21.74 -7.07 -20.95
N ARG A 20 -21.70 -5.83 -21.43
CA ARG A 20 -20.48 -5.11 -21.76
C ARG A 20 -20.28 -3.94 -20.82
N ASN A 21 -19.02 -3.62 -20.57
CA ASN A 21 -18.66 -2.39 -19.88
C ASN A 21 -18.19 -1.35 -20.90
N TYR A 22 -18.53 -0.09 -20.67
CA TYR A 22 -17.94 1.05 -21.36
C TYR A 22 -17.36 2.02 -20.34
N TYR A 23 -16.47 2.90 -20.82
CA TYR A 23 -15.75 3.85 -20.01
C TYR A 23 -16.09 5.26 -20.47
N GLN A 24 -16.39 6.15 -19.54
CA GLN A 24 -16.62 7.57 -19.81
C GLN A 24 -15.62 8.42 -19.04
N ASN A 25 -14.96 9.34 -19.73
CA ASN A 25 -14.06 10.31 -19.13
C ASN A 25 -14.87 11.53 -18.67
N THR A 26 -14.77 11.84 -17.38
CA THR A 26 -15.56 12.88 -16.73
C THR A 26 -15.13 14.30 -17.08
N GLU A 27 -13.92 14.49 -17.61
CA GLU A 27 -13.39 15.80 -17.94
C GLU A 27 -13.72 16.22 -19.36
N ASN A 28 -13.53 15.32 -20.33
CA ASN A 28 -13.73 15.61 -21.75
C ASN A 28 -15.04 15.00 -22.32
N GLN A 29 -15.82 14.29 -21.50
CA GLN A 29 -17.07 13.61 -21.87
C GLN A 29 -16.91 12.53 -22.96
N GLU A 30 -15.68 12.06 -23.20
CA GLU A 30 -15.40 10.98 -24.13
C GLU A 30 -15.93 9.66 -23.58
N SER A 31 -16.63 8.90 -24.43
CA SER A 31 -17.05 7.52 -24.13
C SER A 31 -16.37 6.54 -25.07
N ARG A 32 -15.83 5.45 -24.52
CA ARG A 32 -15.20 4.38 -25.30
C ARG A 32 -15.49 3.00 -24.72
N TRP A 33 -15.55 2.01 -25.62
CA TRP A 33 -15.67 0.59 -25.25
C TRP A 33 -14.32 -0.04 -24.90
N ALA A 34 -13.24 0.50 -25.47
CA ALA A 34 -11.89 0.05 -25.16
C ALA A 34 -11.49 0.49 -23.75
N VAL A 35 -10.83 -0.40 -23.00
CA VAL A 35 -10.37 -0.12 -21.64
C VAL A 35 -9.27 0.97 -21.69
N PRO A 36 -9.46 2.12 -21.03
CA PRO A 36 -8.41 3.13 -20.92
C PRO A 36 -7.18 2.58 -20.20
N PRO A 37 -5.95 3.02 -20.51
CA PRO A 37 -4.75 2.58 -19.82
C PRO A 37 -4.81 2.73 -18.28
N SER A 38 -5.42 3.79 -17.76
CA SER A 38 -5.61 3.97 -16.31
C SER A 38 -6.49 2.87 -15.69
N CYS A 39 -7.49 2.36 -16.41
CA CYS A 39 -8.36 1.26 -16.01
C CYS A 39 -7.80 -0.14 -16.32
N GLY A 40 -6.58 -0.21 -16.88
CA GLY A 40 -5.93 -1.46 -17.26
C GLY A 40 -5.19 -2.16 -16.12
N TRP A 41 -5.03 -1.51 -14.97
CA TRP A 41 -4.22 -2.02 -13.86
C TRP A 41 -4.91 -3.14 -13.07
N LYS A 42 -4.15 -4.18 -12.76
CA LYS A 42 -4.55 -5.28 -11.88
C LYS A 42 -3.48 -5.50 -10.82
N ARG A 43 -3.92 -5.84 -9.61
CA ARG A 43 -3.06 -6.24 -8.51
C ARG A 43 -2.97 -7.77 -8.47
N HIS A 44 -1.76 -8.28 -8.33
CA HIS A 44 -1.49 -9.71 -8.17
C HIS A 44 -0.70 -9.94 -6.89
N GLU A 45 -1.15 -10.87 -6.07
CA GLU A 45 -0.36 -11.36 -4.94
C GLU A 45 0.74 -12.29 -5.47
N ARG A 46 2.00 -11.93 -5.24
CA ARG A 46 3.13 -12.80 -5.53
C ARG A 46 3.34 -13.69 -4.32
N LYS A 47 3.01 -14.98 -4.48
CA LYS A 47 3.45 -16.01 -3.54
C LYS A 47 4.98 -15.94 -3.48
N GLN A 48 5.55 -15.73 -2.29
CA GLN A 48 6.98 -15.91 -2.13
C GLN A 48 7.31 -17.36 -2.53
N ALA A 49 8.37 -17.58 -3.30
CA ALA A 49 8.81 -18.92 -3.63
C ALA A 49 8.93 -19.68 -2.31
N GLY A 50 8.03 -20.64 -2.12
CA GLY A 50 7.86 -21.32 -0.84
C GLY A 50 9.21 -21.84 -0.36
N PHE A 51 9.43 -21.79 0.95
CA PHE A 51 10.36 -22.73 1.57
C PHE A 51 10.11 -24.09 0.91
N GLY A 52 11.08 -24.58 0.13
CA GLY A 52 11.07 -25.97 -0.31
C GLY A 52 10.81 -26.82 0.91
N GLU A 53 9.96 -27.84 0.76
CA GLU A 53 9.56 -28.77 1.81
C GLU A 53 10.75 -29.02 2.75
N GLY A 54 10.59 -28.51 3.97
CA GLY A 54 11.71 -28.31 4.88
C GLY A 54 12.45 -29.60 5.14
N VAL A 55 13.77 -29.47 5.24
CA VAL A 55 14.60 -30.38 6.03
C VAL A 55 13.90 -30.57 7.40
N PRO A 56 13.59 -31.81 7.80
CA PRO A 56 12.94 -32.06 9.08
C PRO A 56 13.83 -31.58 10.23
N GLY A 57 13.36 -30.60 11.02
CA GLY A 57 13.99 -30.24 12.31
C GLY A 57 14.15 -28.75 12.61
N GLU A 58 13.99 -27.85 11.63
CA GLU A 58 14.07 -26.40 11.91
C GLU A 58 12.69 -25.88 12.33
N GLN A 59 12.49 -25.68 13.64
CA GLN A 59 11.28 -25.06 14.19
C GLN A 59 11.07 -23.68 13.53
N GLN A 60 10.10 -23.60 12.61
CA GLN A 60 9.60 -22.36 12.06
C GLN A 60 9.10 -21.49 13.22
N ARG A 61 9.94 -20.56 13.69
CA ARG A 61 9.45 -19.37 14.35
C ARG A 61 8.56 -18.68 13.32
N GLN A 62 7.24 -18.77 13.50
CA GLN A 62 6.26 -17.95 12.78
C GLN A 62 6.63 -16.49 13.03
N GLY A 63 7.50 -15.95 12.18
CA GLY A 63 7.94 -14.58 12.26
C GLY A 63 6.83 -13.70 11.74
N GLU A 64 6.23 -12.92 12.64
CA GLU A 64 5.50 -11.69 12.32
C GLU A 64 6.34 -10.86 11.33
N GLY A 65 6.04 -10.95 10.03
CA GLY A 65 6.87 -10.26 9.03
C GLY A 65 6.71 -10.72 7.58
N GLU A 66 6.09 -11.86 7.30
CA GLU A 66 5.81 -12.29 5.92
C GLU A 66 4.59 -11.56 5.35
N GLY A 67 4.73 -10.25 5.13
CA GLY A 67 3.71 -9.46 4.46
C GLY A 67 3.52 -9.90 3.00
N LYS A 68 2.27 -9.99 2.55
CA LYS A 68 1.91 -10.25 1.15
C LYS A 68 2.66 -9.30 0.20
N LEU A 69 3.37 -9.81 -0.80
CA LEU A 69 4.00 -8.98 -1.81
C LEU A 69 3.04 -8.81 -2.99
N PHE A 70 2.85 -7.57 -3.45
CA PHE A 70 1.99 -7.29 -4.59
C PHE A 70 2.81 -6.85 -5.79
N VAL A 71 2.39 -7.29 -6.98
CA VAL A 71 2.85 -6.79 -8.27
C VAL A 71 1.64 -6.27 -9.04
N TYR A 72 1.80 -5.14 -9.70
CA TYR A 72 0.76 -4.48 -10.47
C TYR A 72 1.08 -4.63 -11.95
N THR A 73 0.13 -5.13 -12.73
CA THR A 73 0.29 -5.26 -14.19
C THR A 73 -0.79 -4.47 -14.90
N ASN A 74 -0.42 -3.82 -15.99
CA ASN A 74 -1.36 -3.12 -16.85
C ASN A 74 -1.63 -3.96 -18.10
N ARG A 75 -2.85 -4.47 -18.25
CA ARG A 75 -3.20 -5.34 -19.39
C ARG A 75 -3.25 -4.63 -20.74
N VAL A 76 -3.37 -3.30 -20.74
CA VAL A 76 -3.49 -2.48 -21.95
C VAL A 76 -2.09 -2.10 -22.44
N THR A 77 -1.22 -1.65 -21.54
CA THR A 77 0.12 -1.17 -21.89
C THR A 77 1.22 -2.22 -21.72
N GLY A 78 0.93 -3.35 -21.07
CA GLY A 78 1.93 -4.37 -20.70
C GLY A 78 2.87 -3.94 -19.57
N GLN A 79 2.64 -2.79 -18.94
CA GLN A 79 3.51 -2.29 -17.87
C GLN A 79 3.42 -3.15 -16.62
N VAL A 80 4.55 -3.28 -15.91
CA VAL A 80 4.66 -3.95 -14.62
C VAL A 80 5.24 -2.98 -13.60
N SER A 81 4.63 -2.91 -12.43
CA SER A 81 5.05 -2.05 -11.32
C SER A 81 5.03 -2.82 -10.01
N TRP A 82 6.03 -2.58 -9.16
CA TRP A 82 6.04 -3.06 -7.77
C TRP A 82 5.53 -2.00 -6.78
N LYS A 83 5.28 -0.78 -7.27
CA LYS A 83 4.61 0.30 -6.55
C LYS A 83 3.15 0.36 -6.96
N ILE A 84 2.29 0.78 -6.03
CA ILE A 84 0.90 1.10 -6.33
C ILE A 84 0.88 2.17 -7.43
N PRO A 85 0.28 1.89 -8.61
CA PRO A 85 0.08 2.90 -9.64
C PRO A 85 -0.88 3.99 -9.14
N PRO A 86 -0.70 5.27 -9.52
CA PRO A 86 -1.65 6.34 -9.21
C PRO A 86 -3.12 6.03 -9.52
N ALA A 87 -3.39 5.21 -10.55
CA ALA A 87 -4.72 4.72 -10.89
C ALA A 87 -5.37 3.84 -9.82
N LEU A 88 -4.58 3.21 -8.95
CA LEU A 88 -5.06 2.38 -7.85
C LEU A 88 -4.87 3.05 -6.48
N SER A 89 -4.40 4.31 -6.44
CA SER A 89 -4.16 5.07 -5.21
C SER A 89 -5.45 5.70 -4.65
N TRP A 90 -6.50 4.89 -4.51
CA TRP A 90 -7.78 5.32 -3.98
C TRP A 90 -7.96 4.93 -2.52
N LYS A 91 -8.80 5.70 -1.83
CA LYS A 91 -9.32 5.42 -0.50
C LYS A 91 -10.82 5.63 -0.49
N PHE A 92 -11.53 4.77 0.21
CA PHE A 92 -12.94 4.96 0.50
C PHE A 92 -13.08 5.76 1.79
N VAL A 93 -13.81 6.86 1.73
CA VAL A 93 -13.99 7.80 2.84
C VAL A 93 -15.48 7.99 3.09
N MET A 94 -15.88 7.79 4.34
CA MET A 94 -17.24 7.97 4.83
C MET A 94 -17.28 9.23 5.69
N HIS A 95 -17.90 10.30 5.18
CA HIS A 95 -18.08 11.53 5.94
C HIS A 95 -19.19 11.35 6.98
N ARG A 96 -18.89 11.53 8.27
CA ARG A 96 -19.86 11.33 9.38
C ARG A 96 -21.15 12.14 9.19
N ASP A 97 -21.02 13.43 8.91
CA ASP A 97 -22.17 14.34 8.94
C ASP A 97 -23.01 14.35 7.65
N GLN A 98 -22.43 13.92 6.52
CA GLN A 98 -23.06 14.07 5.21
C GLN A 98 -23.76 12.81 4.72
N HIS A 99 -23.68 11.70 5.47
CA HIS A 99 -24.15 10.36 5.09
C HIS A 99 -23.75 9.94 3.66
N ARG A 100 -22.70 10.55 3.11
CA ARG A 100 -22.28 10.37 1.73
C ARG A 100 -20.87 9.81 1.70
N ALA A 101 -20.78 8.62 1.16
CA ALA A 101 -19.51 7.98 0.82
C ALA A 101 -18.84 8.70 -0.35
N MET A 102 -17.52 8.72 -0.34
CA MET A 102 -16.71 9.22 -1.44
C MET A 102 -15.45 8.39 -1.62
N TRP A 103 -14.93 8.42 -2.84
CA TRP A 103 -13.64 7.85 -3.22
C TRP A 103 -12.65 9.00 -3.39
N TYR A 104 -11.53 8.91 -2.68
CA TYR A 104 -10.46 9.89 -2.74
C TYR A 104 -9.19 9.29 -3.31
N ASN A 105 -8.72 9.78 -4.45
CA ASN A 105 -7.43 9.41 -5.01
C ASN A 105 -6.33 10.27 -4.36
N TYR A 106 -5.54 9.68 -3.46
CA TYR A 106 -4.52 10.43 -2.73
C TYR A 106 -3.28 10.76 -3.55
N ALA A 107 -3.06 10.09 -4.69
CA ALA A 107 -1.97 10.39 -5.61
C ALA A 107 -2.30 11.59 -6.52
N THR A 108 -3.53 11.67 -7.02
CA THR A 108 -3.98 12.76 -7.91
C THR A 108 -4.80 13.84 -7.23
N LYS A 109 -5.09 13.69 -5.93
CA LYS A 109 -5.91 14.60 -5.12
C LYS A 109 -7.33 14.79 -5.68
N ARG A 110 -7.89 13.75 -6.29
CA ARG A 110 -9.23 13.75 -6.88
C ARG A 110 -10.26 13.11 -5.98
N LEU A 111 -11.48 13.59 -6.08
CA LEU A 111 -12.64 13.08 -5.37
C LEU A 111 -13.70 12.61 -6.38
N GLN A 112 -14.32 11.47 -6.10
CA GLN A 112 -15.46 10.94 -6.83
C GLN A 112 -16.51 10.41 -5.85
N PHE A 113 -17.78 10.45 -6.24
CA PHE A 113 -18.87 9.89 -5.43
C PHE A 113 -19.31 8.50 -5.88
N ASP A 114 -18.98 8.17 -7.14
CA ASP A 114 -19.19 6.85 -7.72
C ASP A 114 -17.89 6.04 -7.62
N VAL A 115 -18.00 4.71 -7.75
CA VAL A 115 -16.82 3.84 -7.78
C VAL A 115 -15.93 4.21 -8.98
N PRO A 116 -14.64 4.51 -8.77
CA PRO A 116 -13.71 4.83 -9.84
C PRO A 116 -13.60 3.70 -10.86
N GLY A 117 -13.63 4.04 -12.15
CA GLY A 117 -13.49 3.04 -13.22
C GLY A 117 -12.11 2.39 -13.25
N GLU A 118 -11.12 2.95 -12.55
CA GLU A 118 -9.79 2.39 -12.42
C GLU A 118 -9.68 1.24 -11.41
N LEU A 119 -10.65 1.08 -10.50
CA LEU A 119 -10.57 0.07 -9.45
C LEU A 119 -11.13 -1.29 -9.89
N PRO A 120 -10.33 -2.37 -9.80
CA PRO A 120 -10.87 -3.72 -9.87
C PRO A 120 -11.82 -4.01 -8.70
N ASN A 121 -12.88 -4.80 -8.94
CA ASN A 121 -13.89 -5.12 -7.93
C ASN A 121 -13.29 -5.70 -6.62
N ASP A 122 -12.27 -6.56 -6.72
CA ASP A 122 -11.61 -7.15 -5.55
C ASP A 122 -10.89 -6.10 -4.69
N LEU A 123 -10.43 -5.00 -5.30
CA LEU A 123 -9.82 -3.89 -4.58
C LEU A 123 -10.87 -2.93 -4.01
N VAL A 124 -12.06 -2.84 -4.62
CA VAL A 124 -13.18 -2.04 -4.10
C VAL A 124 -13.59 -2.56 -2.72
N ASP A 125 -13.83 -3.87 -2.60
CA ASP A 125 -14.26 -4.49 -1.35
C ASP A 125 -13.21 -4.29 -0.24
N GLU A 126 -11.92 -4.54 -0.54
CA GLU A 126 -10.83 -4.31 0.42
C GLU A 126 -10.75 -2.85 0.88
N LEU A 127 -10.86 -1.89 -0.05
CA LEU A 127 -10.79 -0.46 0.30
C LEU A 127 -12.01 0.00 1.11
N MET A 128 -13.16 -0.63 0.93
CA MET A 128 -14.36 -0.37 1.73
C MET A 128 -14.24 -0.95 3.15
N ASP A 129 -13.64 -2.13 3.33
CA ASP A 129 -13.35 -2.68 4.66
C ASP A 129 -12.33 -1.83 5.43
N ASP A 130 -11.44 -1.18 4.68
CA ASP A 130 -10.47 -0.20 5.17
C ASP A 130 -10.97 1.25 5.12
N ALA A 131 -12.29 1.47 5.10
CA ALA A 131 -12.90 2.79 5.15
C ALA A 131 -12.30 3.67 6.26
N ASN A 132 -12.09 4.96 5.95
CA ASN A 132 -11.59 5.96 6.90
C ASN A 132 -10.25 5.61 7.58
N SER A 133 -9.48 4.68 7.01
CA SER A 133 -8.17 4.33 7.52
C SER A 133 -7.08 5.28 7.03
N PHE A 134 -6.29 5.80 7.95
CA PHE A 134 -5.14 6.65 7.65
C PHE A 134 -3.98 6.36 8.60
N TRP A 135 -2.77 6.69 8.18
CA TRP A 135 -1.58 6.61 8.99
C TRP A 135 -1.35 7.93 9.72
N PHE A 136 -1.19 7.84 11.04
CA PHE A 136 -0.89 8.97 11.91
C PHE A 136 0.46 8.78 12.58
N ASN A 137 1.32 9.78 12.47
CA ASN A 137 2.60 9.81 13.17
C ASN A 137 2.43 10.49 14.53
N GLU A 138 2.52 9.71 15.61
CA GLU A 138 2.35 10.22 16.97
C GLU A 138 3.50 11.14 17.42
N HIS A 139 4.65 11.10 16.74
CA HIS A 139 5.80 11.94 17.03
C HIS A 139 5.71 13.31 16.36
N THR A 140 5.32 13.34 15.08
CA THR A 140 5.29 14.58 14.28
C THR A 140 3.90 15.22 14.18
N GLY A 141 2.83 14.48 14.50
CA GLY A 141 1.44 14.88 14.27
C GLY A 141 1.00 14.78 12.81
N GLU A 142 1.83 14.23 11.92
CA GLU A 142 1.49 14.09 10.50
C GLU A 142 0.42 13.03 10.24
N MET A 143 -0.42 13.30 9.24
CA MET A 143 -1.43 12.38 8.72
C MET A 143 -1.17 12.09 7.25
N ARG A 144 -1.33 10.82 6.84
CA ARG A 144 -1.27 10.43 5.42
C ARG A 144 -2.13 9.21 5.12
N TRP A 145 -2.54 9.10 3.86
CA TRP A 145 -3.38 7.99 3.38
C TRP A 145 -2.55 6.80 2.88
N ASP A 146 -1.33 7.06 2.41
CA ASP A 146 -0.37 6.07 1.96
C ASP A 146 0.44 5.52 3.14
N LYS A 147 0.88 4.27 2.99
CA LYS A 147 1.71 3.61 4.01
C LYS A 147 3.05 4.34 4.14
N PRO A 148 3.51 4.67 5.36
CA PRO A 148 4.81 5.26 5.59
C PRO A 148 5.93 4.35 5.08
N SER A 149 6.93 4.92 4.41
CA SER A 149 8.04 4.14 3.85
C SER A 149 8.81 3.37 4.91
N SER A 150 8.96 3.90 6.13
CA SER A 150 9.62 3.20 7.24
C SER A 150 8.93 1.89 7.64
N LEU A 151 7.60 1.80 7.45
CA LEU A 151 6.79 0.61 7.74
C LEU A 151 6.56 -0.29 6.50
N ALA A 152 7.06 0.12 5.33
CA ALA A 152 6.78 -0.50 4.05
C ALA A 152 7.82 -1.56 3.63
N TRP A 153 8.80 -1.85 4.49
CA TRP A 153 9.82 -2.85 4.24
C TRP A 153 9.29 -4.27 4.44
N LYS A 154 9.56 -5.15 3.49
CA LYS A 154 9.22 -6.57 3.50
C LYS A 154 10.45 -7.39 3.17
N ARG A 155 10.65 -8.49 3.89
CA ARG A 155 11.67 -9.49 3.55
C ARG A 155 11.14 -10.34 2.40
N VAL A 156 11.92 -10.44 1.32
CA VAL A 156 11.59 -11.17 0.11
C VAL A 156 12.69 -12.19 -0.16
N ARG A 157 12.32 -13.45 -0.37
CA ARG A 157 13.25 -14.48 -0.85
C ARG A 157 13.33 -14.43 -2.37
N GLY A 158 14.54 -14.32 -2.90
CA GLY A 158 14.83 -14.43 -4.32
C GLY A 158 14.88 -15.89 -4.78
N ASP A 159 14.76 -16.08 -6.10
CA ASP A 159 14.65 -17.42 -6.72
C ASP A 159 15.90 -18.30 -6.50
N ARG A 160 17.05 -17.69 -6.16
CA ARG A 160 18.31 -18.37 -5.83
C ARG A 160 18.51 -18.63 -4.34
N GLY A 161 17.46 -18.49 -3.52
CA GLY A 161 17.50 -18.76 -2.07
C GLY A 161 17.99 -17.61 -1.18
N GLY A 162 18.65 -16.59 -1.74
CA GLY A 162 19.01 -15.38 -0.99
C GLY A 162 17.79 -14.54 -0.60
N ALA A 163 17.79 -13.96 0.60
CA ALA A 163 16.76 -13.02 1.03
C ALA A 163 17.25 -11.58 0.90
N PHE A 164 16.37 -10.68 0.49
CA PHE A 164 16.60 -9.24 0.43
C PHE A 164 15.39 -8.51 1.03
N TRP A 165 15.54 -7.22 1.32
CA TRP A 165 14.48 -6.35 1.78
C TRP A 165 13.99 -5.48 0.64
N PHE A 166 12.67 -5.42 0.49
CA PHE A 166 11.99 -4.61 -0.52
C PHE A 166 11.04 -3.64 0.15
N ASN A 167 11.10 -2.37 -0.23
CA ASN A 167 10.20 -1.35 0.24
C ASN A 167 9.07 -1.14 -0.79
N GLU A 168 7.84 -1.54 -0.45
CA GLU A 168 6.72 -1.52 -1.41
C GLU A 168 6.28 -0.11 -1.84
N VAL A 169 6.55 0.89 -1.01
CA VAL A 169 6.19 2.28 -1.29
C VAL A 169 7.26 2.94 -2.16
N THR A 170 8.53 2.82 -1.77
CA THR A 170 9.64 3.49 -2.48
C THR A 170 10.20 2.67 -3.63
N GLY A 171 9.88 1.38 -3.72
CA GLY A 171 10.38 0.44 -4.71
C GLY A 171 11.86 0.09 -4.56
N LYS A 172 12.49 0.50 -3.46
CA LYS A 172 13.91 0.23 -3.19
C LYS A 172 14.11 -1.22 -2.72
N THR A 173 15.24 -1.80 -3.10
CA THR A 173 15.71 -3.10 -2.60
C THR A 173 17.07 -2.95 -1.93
N GLN A 174 17.34 -3.75 -0.91
CA GLN A 174 18.64 -3.85 -0.25
C GLN A 174 18.84 -5.25 0.33
N TRP A 175 20.08 -5.67 0.54
CA TRP A 175 20.38 -7.00 1.09
C TRP A 175 20.33 -6.98 2.61
N GLU A 176 20.85 -5.91 3.19
CA GLU A 176 20.90 -5.66 4.63
C GLU A 176 19.53 -5.29 5.17
N GLU A 177 19.29 -5.62 6.44
CA GLU A 177 18.06 -5.21 7.10
C GLU A 177 17.97 -3.68 7.25
N PRO A 178 16.85 -3.05 6.86
CA PRO A 178 16.66 -1.61 6.98
C PRO A 178 16.82 -1.13 8.42
N VAL A 179 17.55 -0.03 8.59
CA VAL A 179 17.77 0.61 9.89
C VAL A 179 16.45 1.00 10.57
N ASP A 180 15.43 1.34 9.78
CA ASP A 180 14.07 1.64 10.25
C ASP A 180 13.43 0.47 11.02
N LEU A 181 13.77 -0.77 10.67
CA LEU A 181 13.32 -1.99 11.38
C LEU A 181 14.19 -2.33 12.60
N GLY A 182 15.23 -1.53 12.84
CA GLY A 182 16.17 -1.67 13.95
C GLY A 182 15.57 -1.37 15.31
N TRP A 183 14.53 -0.53 15.36
CA TRP A 183 13.89 -0.07 16.58
C TRP A 183 13.16 -1.20 17.33
N LYS A 184 13.41 -1.27 18.63
CA LYS A 184 12.77 -2.19 19.58
C LYS A 184 12.26 -1.41 20.78
N GLU A 185 11.09 -1.77 21.25
CA GLU A 185 10.55 -1.30 22.53
C GLU A 185 11.10 -2.18 23.65
N ASP A 186 11.49 -1.55 24.76
CA ASP A 186 11.99 -2.20 25.96
C ASP A 186 11.58 -1.38 27.21
N PHE A 187 11.83 -1.89 28.41
CA PHE A 187 11.40 -1.28 29.68
C PHE A 187 12.59 -0.91 30.57
N SER A 188 12.67 0.36 30.96
CA SER A 188 13.71 0.85 31.85
C SER A 188 13.25 0.77 33.31
N HIS A 189 13.68 -0.27 34.03
CA HIS A 189 13.36 -0.45 35.45
C HIS A 189 13.77 0.74 36.33
N ALA A 190 14.87 1.42 36.02
CA ALA A 190 15.36 2.57 36.80
C ALA A 190 14.42 3.80 36.71
N LYS A 191 13.69 3.94 35.60
CA LYS A 191 12.76 5.05 35.36
C LYS A 191 11.30 4.62 35.39
N ASN A 192 11.03 3.33 35.50
CA ASN A 192 9.71 2.72 35.44
C ASN A 192 8.93 3.17 34.18
N GLU A 193 9.61 3.26 33.04
CA GLU A 193 9.04 3.76 31.78
C GLU A 193 9.56 2.93 30.60
N LYS A 194 8.75 2.84 29.53
CA LYS A 194 9.15 2.24 28.26
C LYS A 194 10.15 3.13 27.53
N TYR A 195 11.05 2.52 26.79
CA TYR A 195 11.97 3.21 25.89
C TYR A 195 12.11 2.43 24.59
N PHE A 196 12.60 3.11 23.57
CA PHE A 196 12.90 2.55 22.27
C PHE A 196 14.41 2.61 22.05
N TRP A 197 14.98 1.54 21.51
CA TRP A 197 16.38 1.52 21.12
C TRP A 197 16.54 0.92 19.73
N ASN A 198 17.49 1.44 18.95
CA ASN A 198 17.78 0.97 17.62
C ASN A 198 19.02 0.08 17.65
N ARG A 199 18.87 -1.20 17.28
CA ARG A 199 19.98 -2.16 17.33
C ARG A 199 21.09 -1.94 16.31
N PHE A 200 20.84 -1.14 15.27
CA PHE A 200 21.83 -0.85 14.24
C PHE A 200 22.60 0.43 14.54
N THR A 201 21.92 1.47 15.03
CA THR A 201 22.56 2.76 15.33
C THR A 201 23.05 2.89 16.78
N GLY A 202 22.52 2.08 17.70
CA GLY A 202 22.78 2.19 19.14
C GLY A 202 22.03 3.35 19.81
N GLU A 203 21.17 4.06 19.08
CA GLU A 203 20.37 5.16 19.62
C GLU A 203 19.30 4.63 20.57
N ALA A 204 18.98 5.41 21.60
CA ALA A 204 17.89 5.13 22.53
C ALA A 204 17.08 6.40 22.80
N SER A 205 15.76 6.25 22.94
CA SER A 205 14.81 7.33 23.18
C SER A 205 13.68 6.87 24.09
N PHE A 206 13.30 7.70 25.06
CA PHE A 206 12.10 7.45 25.88
C PHE A 206 10.80 7.78 25.12
N GLY A 207 10.88 8.64 24.10
CA GLY A 207 9.78 8.88 23.17
C GLY A 207 9.82 7.92 21.98
N LYS A 208 8.65 7.61 21.41
CA LYS A 208 8.51 6.80 20.21
C LYS A 208 9.24 7.47 19.03
N PRO A 209 10.28 6.83 18.47
CA PRO A 209 11.04 7.39 17.34
C PRO A 209 10.16 7.57 16.12
N GLU A 210 10.44 8.59 15.31
CA GLU A 210 9.65 8.92 14.11
C GLU A 210 9.41 7.72 13.20
N ALA A 211 10.44 6.90 12.96
CA ALA A 211 10.37 5.73 12.09
C ALA A 211 9.30 4.70 12.50
N VAL A 212 9.02 4.58 13.81
CA VAL A 212 8.06 3.63 14.39
C VAL A 212 6.85 4.32 15.04
N ALA A 213 6.77 5.65 15.00
CA ALA A 213 5.68 6.42 15.57
C ALA A 213 4.39 6.40 14.74
N TRP A 214 4.47 5.85 13.53
CA TRP A 214 3.32 5.64 12.65
C TRP A 214 2.37 4.57 13.19
N THR A 215 1.09 4.91 13.27
CA THR A 215 0.02 4.01 13.65
C THR A 215 -1.12 4.10 12.65
N LEU A 216 -1.74 2.97 12.32
CA LEU A 216 -2.95 2.96 11.51
C LEU A 216 -4.12 3.34 12.42
N LYS A 217 -4.76 4.47 12.13
CA LYS A 217 -5.99 4.91 12.79
C LYS A 217 -7.16 4.69 11.83
N LYS A 218 -8.33 4.40 12.39
CA LYS A 218 -9.61 4.50 11.68
C LYS A 218 -10.35 5.67 12.31
N GLU A 219 -10.79 6.62 11.50
CA GLU A 219 -11.73 7.63 11.99
C GLU A 219 -13.02 6.88 12.34
N LEU A 220 -13.41 6.94 13.63
CA LEU A 220 -14.63 6.29 14.15
C LEU A 220 -15.91 6.82 13.50
#